data_AF-A0A183PUE8-F1
#
_entry.id   AF-A0A183PUE8-F1
#
_cell.length_a   1.000
_cell.length_b   1.000
_cell.length_c   1.000
_cell.angle_alpha   90.00
_cell.angle_beta   90.00
_cell.angle_gamma   90.00
#
_symmetry.space_group_name_H-M   'P 1'
#
loop_
_entity.id
_entity.type
_entity.pdbx_description
1 polymer ?
#
loop_
_entity_poly.entity_id
_entity_poly.type
_entity_poly.pdbx_seq_one_letter_code
_entity_poly.pdbx_strand_id
1 'polypeptide(L)'
;MNTQCNIFQNFHFSSLYRWTTGKDTRCEDYDPEAPSDSLIGMLRQMKYNQLSRNELFYELCRYAGLQCQYITGYSKGAGYRPGMPIKDNKLFRNTWLAVYICDGWRFVNCNWGARYLSENLPDGRSSSSECDEFYFLTDPEQHVFENLPDLKVWQLLRKPLSMDRFCHLPLLKSPFFNANLFLKKNYSDCLVTKNGQVSVKIKMSRFVGISCSLENCADHSILLGLCLVEILLRPSGTVRIEAAPSQPGKYYLNVYVSPDWRREDIRELACSFQVSS
;
A
#
# COMPACT_ATOMS: atom_id res chain seq x y z
N MET A 1 31.60 -0.84 15.39
CA MET A 1 30.60 -0.62 16.46
C MET A 1 29.22 -0.21 15.91
N ASN A 2 29.09 0.55 14.81
CA ASN A 2 27.78 0.97 14.27
C ASN A 2 26.91 -0.14 13.66
N THR A 3 27.48 -1.19 13.06
CA THR A 3 26.69 -2.22 12.36
C THR A 3 25.89 -3.11 13.29
N GLN A 4 26.43 -3.49 14.45
CA GLN A 4 25.70 -4.28 15.44
C GLN A 4 24.58 -3.46 16.10
N CYS A 5 24.84 -2.19 16.46
CA CYS A 5 23.81 -1.31 17.02
C CYS A 5 22.62 -1.14 16.05
N ASN A 6 22.89 -0.96 14.76
CA ASN A 6 21.87 -0.87 13.72
C ASN A 6 21.06 -2.17 13.54
N ILE A 7 21.70 -3.34 13.67
CA ILE A 7 21.00 -4.64 13.61
C ILE A 7 20.10 -4.84 14.82
N PHE A 8 20.57 -4.52 16.04
CA PHE A 8 19.78 -4.62 17.26
C PHE A 8 18.59 -3.65 17.28
N GLN A 9 18.78 -2.40 16.85
CA GLN A 9 17.69 -1.43 16.74
C GLN A 9 16.63 -1.89 15.72
N ASN A 10 17.04 -2.41 14.56
CA ASN A 10 16.12 -2.95 13.56
C ASN A 10 15.31 -4.15 14.08
N PHE A 11 15.95 -5.06 14.84
CA PHE A 11 15.27 -6.23 15.38
C PHE A 11 14.16 -5.83 16.37
N HIS A 12 14.47 -4.99 17.37
CA HIS A 12 13.48 -4.53 18.33
C HIS A 12 12.35 -3.74 17.65
N PHE A 13 12.68 -2.94 16.64
CA PHE A 13 11.69 -2.16 15.89
C PHE A 13 10.74 -3.06 15.08
N SER A 14 11.27 -4.08 14.41
CA SER A 14 10.46 -5.09 13.71
C SER A 14 9.55 -5.84 14.69
N SER A 15 10.05 -6.19 15.89
CA SER A 15 9.24 -6.83 16.91
C SER A 15 8.09 -5.95 17.38
N LEU A 16 8.33 -4.66 17.64
CA LEU A 16 7.27 -3.70 18.00
C LEU A 16 6.23 -3.59 16.89
N TYR A 17 6.66 -3.45 15.64
CA TYR A 17 5.74 -3.30 14.51
C TYR A 17 4.87 -4.54 14.36
N ARG A 18 5.50 -5.73 14.29
CA ARG A 18 4.79 -7.01 14.15
C ARG A 18 3.83 -7.25 15.31
N TRP A 19 4.23 -6.90 16.53
CA TRP A 19 3.35 -7.00 17.70
C TRP A 19 2.14 -6.08 17.55
N THR A 20 2.33 -4.80 17.24
CA THR A 20 1.24 -3.83 17.09
C THR A 20 0.29 -4.17 15.95
N THR A 21 0.82 -4.62 14.81
CA THR A 21 0.00 -5.01 13.65
C THR A 21 -0.65 -6.37 13.80
N GLY A 22 -0.06 -7.27 14.59
CA GLY A 22 -0.57 -8.63 14.83
C GLY A 22 -1.51 -8.75 16.03
N LYS A 23 -1.57 -7.74 16.90
CA LYS A 23 -2.39 -7.76 18.12
C LYS A 23 -3.88 -7.63 17.78
N ASP A 24 -4.61 -8.74 17.92
CA ASP A 24 -6.08 -8.74 17.94
C ASP A 24 -6.57 -8.26 19.31
N THR A 25 -7.25 -7.13 19.33
CA THR A 25 -7.78 -6.49 20.55
C THR A 25 -9.27 -6.78 20.76
N ARG A 26 -9.93 -7.49 19.85
CA ARG A 26 -11.39 -7.70 19.87
C ARG A 26 -11.82 -8.72 20.91
N CYS A 27 -11.00 -9.76 21.12
CA CYS A 27 -11.36 -10.95 21.89
C CYS A 27 -10.84 -10.93 23.33
N GLU A 28 -10.11 -9.88 23.74
CA GLU A 28 -9.51 -9.79 25.07
C GLU A 28 -10.31 -8.86 25.99
N ASP A 29 -10.37 -9.21 27.26
CA ASP A 29 -10.87 -8.33 28.31
C ASP A 29 -9.72 -7.54 28.91
N TYR A 30 -9.90 -6.23 28.94
CA TYR A 30 -8.93 -5.28 29.47
C TYR A 30 -9.49 -4.67 30.76
N ASP A 31 -8.61 -4.49 31.75
CA ASP A 31 -8.97 -3.91 33.04
C ASP A 31 -9.67 -2.55 32.85
N PRO A 32 -10.93 -2.37 33.32
CA PRO A 32 -11.67 -1.12 33.20
C PRO A 32 -11.07 0.02 34.05
N GLU A 33 -10.29 -0.28 35.07
CA GLU A 33 -9.65 0.71 35.95
C GLU A 33 -8.27 1.14 35.45
N ALA A 34 -7.73 0.47 34.43
CA ALA A 34 -6.42 0.82 33.87
C ALA A 34 -6.41 2.28 33.37
N PRO A 35 -5.38 3.08 33.72
CA PRO A 35 -5.19 4.44 33.22
C PRO A 35 -5.17 4.46 31.69
N SER A 36 -5.78 5.48 31.08
CA SER A 36 -5.93 5.57 29.62
C SER A 36 -4.60 5.62 28.85
N ASP A 37 -3.55 6.13 29.48
CA ASP A 37 -2.19 6.25 28.93
C ASP A 37 -1.29 5.02 29.22
N SER A 38 -1.79 4.07 30.01
CA SER A 38 -1.14 2.78 30.22
C SER A 38 -1.30 1.87 28.98
N LEU A 39 -0.44 0.87 28.83
CA LEU A 39 -0.56 -0.10 27.74
C LEU A 39 -1.93 -0.79 27.71
N ILE A 40 -2.43 -1.20 28.87
CA ILE A 40 -3.74 -1.86 28.98
C ILE A 40 -4.86 -0.87 28.63
N GLY A 41 -4.78 0.38 29.09
CA GLY A 41 -5.75 1.42 28.75
C GLY A 41 -5.78 1.77 27.27
N MET A 42 -4.61 1.80 26.60
CA MET A 42 -4.53 2.01 25.15
C MET A 42 -5.10 0.82 24.36
N LEU A 43 -4.78 -0.42 24.75
CA LEU A 43 -5.36 -1.62 24.13
C LEU A 43 -6.89 -1.67 24.30
N ARG A 44 -7.39 -1.26 25.48
CA ARG A 44 -8.82 -1.08 25.73
C ARG A 44 -9.44 -0.05 24.79
N GLN A 45 -8.82 1.10 24.60
CA GLN A 45 -9.30 2.12 23.65
C GLN A 45 -9.31 1.62 22.21
N MET A 46 -8.31 0.83 21.80
CA MET A 46 -8.29 0.20 20.48
C MET A 46 -9.45 -0.78 20.27
N LYS A 47 -9.81 -1.58 21.29
CA LYS A 47 -10.98 -2.47 21.25
C LYS A 47 -12.28 -1.71 20.91
N TYR A 48 -12.40 -0.47 21.40
CA TYR A 48 -13.56 0.39 21.17
C TYR A 48 -13.38 1.39 20.01
N ASN A 49 -12.36 1.21 19.15
CA ASN A 49 -12.04 2.10 18.03
C ASN A 49 -11.80 3.57 18.43
N GLN A 50 -11.36 3.82 19.66
CA GLN A 50 -11.02 5.15 20.18
C GLN A 50 -9.55 5.51 19.99
N LEU A 51 -8.71 4.52 19.73
CA LEU A 51 -7.27 4.66 19.51
C LEU A 51 -6.87 3.78 18.33
N SER A 52 -6.08 4.31 17.41
CA SER A 52 -5.61 3.62 16.21
C SER A 52 -4.31 2.85 16.44
N ARG A 53 -3.97 1.94 15.54
CA ARG A 53 -2.69 1.20 15.63
C ARG A 53 -1.49 2.11 15.48
N ASN A 54 -1.60 3.15 14.65
CA ASN A 54 -0.57 4.19 14.54
C ASN A 54 -0.38 4.89 15.89
N GLU A 55 -1.46 5.20 16.61
CA GLU A 55 -1.36 5.83 17.93
C GLU A 55 -0.68 4.95 18.97
N LEU A 56 -1.06 3.66 19.04
CA LEU A 56 -0.39 2.72 19.92
C LEU A 56 1.10 2.62 19.56
N PHE A 57 1.42 2.47 18.28
CA PHE A 57 2.81 2.32 17.84
C PHE A 57 3.65 3.56 18.15
N TYR A 58 3.09 4.75 18.00
CA TYR A 58 3.75 6.00 18.35
C TYR A 58 4.10 6.05 19.84
N GLU A 59 3.17 5.67 20.73
CA GLU A 59 3.42 5.62 22.17
C GLU A 59 4.47 4.56 22.54
N LEU A 60 4.45 3.38 21.90
CA LEU A 60 5.48 2.37 22.09
C LEU A 60 6.87 2.86 21.65
N CYS A 61 6.95 3.60 20.54
CA CYS A 61 8.20 4.23 20.12
C CYS A 61 8.69 5.21 21.19
N ARG A 62 7.80 6.04 21.73
CA ARG A 62 8.13 6.97 22.82
C ARG A 62 8.67 6.25 24.05
N TYR A 63 8.02 5.17 24.49
CA TYR A 63 8.49 4.34 25.61
C TYR A 63 9.83 3.66 25.33
N ALA A 64 10.10 3.28 24.08
CA ALA A 64 11.36 2.70 23.65
C ALA A 64 12.48 3.74 23.40
N GLY A 65 12.21 5.04 23.59
CA GLY A 65 13.18 6.11 23.33
C GLY A 65 13.45 6.34 21.83
N LEU A 66 12.55 5.91 20.96
CA LEU A 66 12.65 6.06 19.51
C LEU A 66 11.95 7.34 19.04
N GLN A 67 12.61 8.10 18.17
CA GLN A 67 11.98 9.28 17.57
C GLN A 67 10.95 8.83 16.53
N CYS A 68 9.70 9.22 16.76
CA CYS A 68 8.57 8.94 15.89
C CYS A 68 7.78 10.23 15.67
N GLN A 69 7.25 10.43 14.47
CA GLN A 69 6.54 11.64 14.07
C GLN A 69 5.25 11.30 13.35
N TYR A 70 4.18 12.01 13.69
CA TYR A 70 2.94 11.96 12.92
C TYR A 70 3.07 12.78 11.65
N ILE A 71 2.67 12.17 10.54
CA ILE A 71 2.62 12.78 9.24
C ILE A 71 1.17 12.82 8.81
N THR A 72 0.67 14.02 8.50
CA THR A 72 -0.64 14.21 7.88
C THR A 72 -0.47 14.45 6.38
N GLY A 73 -1.44 14.01 5.60
CA GLY A 73 -1.41 14.21 4.16
C GLY A 73 -2.60 13.58 3.44
N TYR A 74 -2.40 13.29 2.16
CA TYR A 74 -3.37 12.64 1.30
C TYR A 74 -2.91 11.22 0.95
N SER A 75 -3.85 10.28 0.92
CA SER A 75 -3.59 8.88 0.54
C SER A 75 -4.52 8.43 -0.59
N LYS A 76 -3.98 7.67 -1.53
CA LYS A 76 -4.74 6.85 -2.49
C LYS A 76 -5.19 5.54 -1.81
N GLY A 77 -6.01 5.69 -0.77
CA GLY A 77 -6.46 4.61 0.11
C GLY A 77 -7.46 3.64 -0.53
N ALA A 78 -8.19 2.88 0.30
CA ALA A 78 -8.98 1.71 -0.11
C ALA A 78 -9.93 1.99 -1.28
N GLY A 79 -10.64 3.13 -1.24
CA GLY A 79 -11.64 3.52 -2.23
C GLY A 79 -11.11 4.36 -3.39
N TYR A 80 -9.81 4.66 -3.45
CA TYR A 80 -9.27 5.48 -4.54
C TYR A 80 -9.23 4.70 -5.85
N ARG A 81 -9.66 5.35 -6.94
CA ARG A 81 -9.50 4.88 -8.32
C ARG A 81 -8.78 5.94 -9.16
N PRO A 82 -7.96 5.54 -10.16
CA PRO A 82 -7.27 6.49 -11.02
C PRO A 82 -8.21 7.54 -11.64
N GLY A 83 -7.80 8.81 -11.63
CA GLY A 83 -8.61 9.93 -12.10
C GLY A 83 -9.62 10.50 -11.09
N MET A 84 -9.77 9.93 -9.89
CA MET A 84 -10.56 10.56 -8.82
C MET A 84 -9.86 11.83 -8.30
N PRO A 85 -10.60 12.93 -8.03
CA PRO A 85 -10.03 14.14 -7.48
C PRO A 85 -9.59 13.93 -6.01
N ILE A 86 -8.30 14.08 -5.76
CA ILE A 86 -7.70 13.98 -4.42
C ILE A 86 -7.64 15.33 -3.73
N LYS A 87 -7.21 16.36 -4.46
CA LYS A 87 -7.00 17.70 -3.92
C LYS A 87 -8.30 18.21 -3.27
N ASP A 88 -8.18 18.73 -2.05
CA ASP A 88 -9.29 19.28 -1.25
C ASP A 88 -10.41 18.27 -0.91
N ASN A 89 -10.21 16.97 -1.18
CA ASN A 89 -11.16 15.93 -0.85
C ASN A 89 -10.83 15.30 0.51
N LYS A 90 -11.69 15.55 1.50
CA LYS A 90 -11.54 15.07 2.88
C LYS A 90 -11.52 13.54 2.99
N LEU A 91 -12.14 12.81 2.05
CA LEU A 91 -12.17 11.34 2.04
C LEU A 91 -10.77 10.72 1.87
N PHE A 92 -9.82 11.46 1.29
CA PHE A 92 -8.46 11.00 1.07
C PHE A 92 -7.46 11.55 2.09
N ARG A 93 -7.93 12.24 3.12
CA ARG A 93 -7.07 12.69 4.22
C ARG A 93 -6.69 11.51 5.08
N ASN A 94 -5.41 11.42 5.42
CA ASN A 94 -4.89 10.33 6.22
C ASN A 94 -3.71 10.76 7.10
N THR A 95 -3.36 9.88 8.03
CA THR A 95 -2.23 10.02 8.94
C THR A 95 -1.42 8.74 8.97
N TRP A 96 -0.10 8.87 8.95
CA TRP A 96 0.87 7.79 9.13
C TRP A 96 2.05 8.26 9.96
N LEU A 97 3.04 7.40 10.15
CA LEU A 97 4.19 7.68 10.99
C LEU A 97 5.48 7.76 10.17
N ALA A 98 6.43 8.53 10.66
CA ALA A 98 7.83 8.44 10.28
C ALA A 98 8.66 8.18 11.53
N VAL A 99 9.59 7.23 11.47
CA VAL A 99 10.51 6.91 12.57
C VAL A 99 11.95 7.20 12.16
N TYR A 100 12.78 7.62 13.10
CA TYR A 100 14.21 7.78 12.87
C TYR A 100 14.95 6.51 13.30
N ILE A 101 15.53 5.80 12.35
CA ILE A 101 16.24 4.55 12.58
C ILE A 101 17.43 4.43 11.62
N CYS A 102 18.56 3.88 12.09
CA CYS A 102 19.78 3.72 11.29
C CYS A 102 20.19 5.00 10.52
N ASP A 103 20.20 6.13 11.23
CA ASP A 103 20.55 7.45 10.71
C ASP A 103 19.65 7.98 9.57
N GLY A 104 18.39 7.55 9.54
CA GLY A 104 17.43 8.06 8.55
C GLY A 104 15.98 7.96 8.98
N TRP A 105 15.15 8.86 8.45
CA TRP A 105 13.70 8.76 8.57
C TRP A 105 13.15 7.67 7.63
N ARG A 106 12.20 6.89 8.11
CA ARG A 106 11.49 5.84 7.37
C ARG A 106 10.01 5.86 7.70
N PHE A 107 9.16 5.57 6.70
CA PHE A 107 7.71 5.56 6.90
C PHE A 107 7.23 4.28 7.56
N VAL A 108 6.23 4.39 8.42
CA VAL A 108 5.53 3.27 9.03
C VAL A 108 4.03 3.55 9.04
N ASN A 109 3.24 2.53 8.72
CA ASN A 109 1.79 2.62 8.81
C ASN A 109 1.19 1.33 9.38
N CYS A 110 1.00 1.29 10.69
CA CYS A 110 0.46 0.13 11.40
C CYS A 110 -1.03 -0.09 11.12
N ASN A 111 -1.79 0.96 10.78
CA ASN A 111 -3.20 0.82 10.40
C ASN A 111 -3.32 -0.03 9.13
N TRP A 112 -2.51 0.27 8.11
CA TRP A 112 -2.50 -0.49 6.85
C TRP A 112 -1.72 -1.80 6.95
N GLY A 113 -0.67 -1.85 7.75
CA GLY A 113 0.09 -3.07 8.04
C GLY A 113 -0.77 -4.19 8.64
N ALA A 114 -1.84 -3.83 9.34
CA ALA A 114 -2.78 -4.77 9.96
C ALA A 114 -4.03 -5.08 9.10
N ARG A 115 -4.07 -4.68 7.81
CA ARG A 115 -5.27 -4.81 6.97
C ARG A 115 -5.83 -6.23 6.90
N TYR A 116 -4.95 -7.23 6.88
CA TYR A 116 -5.34 -8.64 6.83
C TYR A 116 -5.97 -9.17 8.14
N LEU A 117 -5.80 -8.47 9.28
CA LEU A 117 -6.51 -8.82 10.51
C LEU A 117 -7.99 -8.41 10.49
N SER A 118 -8.34 -7.41 9.68
CA SER A 118 -9.72 -6.90 9.57
C SER A 118 -10.58 -7.66 8.57
N GLU A 119 -9.96 -8.46 7.70
CA GLU A 119 -10.68 -9.32 6.75
C GLU A 119 -11.25 -10.52 7.51
N ASN A 120 -12.50 -10.37 7.96
CA ASN A 120 -13.32 -11.46 8.49
C ASN A 120 -13.54 -12.49 7.38
N LEU A 121 -12.62 -13.44 7.25
CA LEU A 121 -12.82 -14.61 6.41
C LEU A 121 -14.01 -15.41 6.98
N PRO A 122 -15.05 -15.74 6.17
CA PRO A 122 -16.25 -16.45 6.62
C PRO A 122 -15.98 -17.77 7.35
N ASP A 123 -14.83 -18.38 7.10
CA ASP A 123 -14.44 -19.68 7.63
C ASP A 123 -13.54 -19.63 8.88
N GLY A 124 -13.35 -18.46 9.51
CA GLY A 124 -12.54 -18.34 10.74
C GLY A 124 -11.07 -18.72 10.59
N ARG A 125 -10.60 -19.02 9.38
CA ARG A 125 -9.19 -19.20 9.05
C ARG A 125 -8.61 -17.82 8.80
N SER A 126 -7.98 -17.22 9.80
CA SER A 126 -7.09 -16.08 9.56
C SER A 126 -6.04 -16.54 8.54
N SER A 127 -6.16 -16.12 7.28
CA SER A 127 -5.17 -16.40 6.25
C SER A 127 -3.94 -15.59 6.61
N SER A 128 -3.02 -16.25 7.32
CA SER A 128 -1.74 -15.77 7.81
C SER A 128 -1.81 -14.61 8.80
N SER A 129 -1.19 -14.79 9.96
CA SER A 129 -0.83 -13.72 10.91
C SER A 129 0.27 -12.78 10.34
N GLU A 130 0.26 -12.55 9.03
CA GLU A 130 1.27 -11.81 8.31
C GLU A 130 0.84 -10.35 8.22
N CYS A 131 1.63 -9.48 8.83
CA CYS A 131 1.54 -8.06 8.61
C CYS A 131 1.96 -7.73 7.17
N ASP A 132 1.32 -6.75 6.56
CA ASP A 132 1.78 -6.24 5.26
C ASP A 132 3.12 -5.51 5.43
N GLU A 133 4.20 -6.14 4.98
CA GLU A 133 5.58 -5.65 5.15
C GLU A 133 5.85 -4.36 4.38
N PHE A 134 5.06 -4.05 3.34
CA PHE A 134 5.19 -2.80 2.60
C PHE A 134 5.12 -1.57 3.52
N TYR A 135 4.28 -1.62 4.56
CA TYR A 135 4.05 -0.50 5.47
C TYR A 135 5.03 -0.46 6.65
N PHE A 136 6.06 -1.30 6.64
CA PHE A 136 7.16 -1.28 7.61
C PHE A 136 8.42 -0.72 6.97
N LEU A 137 8.88 0.43 7.46
CA LEU A 137 10.08 1.11 6.97
C LEU A 137 10.06 1.37 5.45
N THR A 138 8.90 1.74 4.91
CA THR A 138 8.70 1.94 3.47
C THR A 138 9.66 2.96 2.89
N ASP A 139 10.30 2.63 1.77
CA ASP A 139 11.15 3.56 1.03
C ASP A 139 10.33 4.76 0.50
N PRO A 140 10.84 5.99 0.59
CA PRO A 140 10.14 7.19 0.09
C PRO A 140 9.71 7.11 -1.38
N GLU A 141 10.54 6.49 -2.23
CA GLU A 141 10.28 6.31 -3.67
C GLU A 141 9.10 5.38 -3.95
N GLN A 142 8.76 4.50 -3.01
CA GLN A 142 7.59 3.62 -3.11
C GLN A 142 6.38 4.24 -2.41
N HIS A 143 6.59 4.79 -1.21
CA HIS A 143 5.56 5.42 -0.40
C HIS A 143 4.80 6.54 -1.14
N VAL A 144 5.50 7.31 -1.98
CA VAL A 144 4.91 8.44 -2.72
C VAL A 144 3.84 8.02 -3.74
N PHE A 145 3.78 6.74 -4.14
CA PHE A 145 2.71 6.26 -5.02
C PHE A 145 1.37 6.18 -4.29
N GLU A 146 1.38 5.98 -2.97
CA GLU A 146 0.17 5.91 -2.17
C GLU A 146 -0.08 7.19 -1.36
N ASN A 147 0.96 7.87 -0.88
CA ASN A 147 0.83 8.89 0.16
C ASN A 147 1.61 10.17 -0.17
N LEU A 148 0.95 11.33 -0.01
CA LEU A 148 1.54 12.65 -0.18
C LEU A 148 1.41 13.47 1.12
N PRO A 149 2.50 13.67 1.88
CA PRO A 149 2.54 14.54 3.06
C PRO A 149 2.16 16.00 2.77
N ASP A 150 1.56 16.67 3.75
CA ASP A 150 1.26 18.11 3.69
C ASP A 150 2.52 18.97 3.62
N LEU A 151 3.51 18.63 4.46
CA LEU A 151 4.79 19.31 4.51
C LEU A 151 5.79 18.61 3.58
N LYS A 152 6.35 19.35 2.63
CA LYS A 152 7.28 18.80 1.63
C LYS A 152 8.50 18.09 2.23
N VAL A 153 8.99 18.54 3.39
CA VAL A 153 10.11 17.91 4.11
C VAL A 153 9.82 16.45 4.45
N TRP A 154 8.56 16.14 4.76
CA TRP A 154 8.12 14.80 5.14
C TRP A 154 7.91 13.87 3.95
N GLN A 155 8.18 14.31 2.72
CA GLN A 155 8.23 13.39 1.59
C GLN A 155 9.48 12.53 1.60
N LEU A 156 10.54 12.99 2.29
CA LEU A 156 11.84 12.30 2.36
C LEU A 156 12.49 12.01 1.00
N LEU A 157 11.96 12.62 -0.06
CA LEU A 157 12.46 12.50 -1.43
C LEU A 157 13.50 13.59 -1.71
N ARG A 158 14.54 13.22 -2.46
CA ARG A 158 15.51 14.20 -2.99
C ARG A 158 14.85 15.30 -3.82
N LYS A 159 13.77 14.98 -4.53
CA LYS A 159 12.96 15.91 -5.31
C LYS A 159 11.49 15.74 -4.91
N PRO A 160 10.97 16.57 -3.99
CA PRO A 160 9.58 16.50 -3.57
C PRO A 160 8.60 16.69 -4.74
N LEU A 161 7.53 15.90 -4.75
CA LEU A 161 6.42 15.99 -5.68
C LEU A 161 5.44 17.10 -5.29
N SER A 162 4.81 17.70 -6.30
CA SER A 162 3.63 18.54 -6.13
C SER A 162 2.36 17.68 -6.04
N MET A 163 1.28 18.26 -5.51
CA MET A 163 -0.05 17.65 -5.52
C MET A 163 -0.48 17.24 -6.94
N ASP A 164 -0.27 18.11 -7.92
CA ASP A 164 -0.58 17.83 -9.31
C ASP A 164 0.16 16.59 -9.83
N ARG A 165 1.46 16.48 -9.57
CA ARG A 165 2.25 15.31 -9.97
C ARG A 165 1.80 14.04 -9.25
N PHE A 166 1.45 14.14 -7.97
CA PHE A 166 0.93 13.02 -7.19
C PHE A 166 -0.39 12.48 -7.75
N CYS A 167 -1.33 13.36 -8.11
CA CYS A 167 -2.59 12.99 -8.74
C CYS A 167 -2.38 12.19 -10.05
N HIS A 168 -1.37 12.57 -10.84
CA HIS A 168 -1.05 11.92 -12.11
C HIS A 168 -0.15 10.67 -11.97
N LEU A 169 0.26 10.28 -10.76
CA LEU A 169 0.93 8.98 -10.58
C LEU A 169 -0.09 7.82 -10.74
N PRO A 170 0.30 6.69 -11.34
CA PRO A 170 -0.54 5.51 -11.37
C PRO A 170 -0.84 5.01 -9.96
N LEU A 171 -1.94 4.28 -9.81
CA LEU A 171 -2.24 3.61 -8.55
C LEU A 171 -1.36 2.37 -8.46
N LEU A 172 -0.35 2.40 -7.61
CA LEU A 172 0.42 1.23 -7.18
C LEU A 172 0.06 0.96 -5.71
N LYS A 173 -0.29 -0.29 -5.41
CA LYS A 173 -0.66 -0.72 -4.05
C LYS A 173 0.42 -1.62 -3.47
N SER A 174 0.40 -1.83 -2.15
CA SER A 174 1.32 -2.73 -1.46
C SER A 174 1.58 -4.10 -2.14
N PRO A 175 0.60 -4.81 -2.77
CA PRO A 175 0.89 -6.07 -3.47
C PRO A 175 1.89 -5.92 -4.63
N PHE A 176 1.92 -4.76 -5.30
CA PHE A 176 2.89 -4.47 -6.36
C PHE A 176 4.32 -4.47 -5.83
N PHE A 177 4.53 -3.81 -4.69
CA PHE A 177 5.84 -3.67 -4.06
C PHE A 177 6.27 -4.96 -3.36
N ASN A 178 5.35 -5.63 -2.65
CA ASN A 178 5.61 -6.94 -2.02
C ASN A 178 6.00 -8.00 -3.06
N ALA A 179 5.42 -7.96 -4.26
CA ALA A 179 5.79 -8.83 -5.37
C ALA A 179 7.10 -8.43 -6.08
N ASN A 180 7.82 -7.42 -5.58
CA ASN A 180 9.07 -6.89 -6.16
C ASN A 180 8.94 -6.52 -7.65
N LEU A 181 7.80 -5.91 -7.99
CA LEU A 181 7.52 -5.41 -9.33
C LEU A 181 8.02 -3.98 -9.52
N PHE A 182 8.39 -3.62 -10.75
CA PHE A 182 8.81 -2.27 -11.08
C PHE A 182 8.22 -1.84 -12.42
N LEU A 183 7.73 -0.60 -12.51
CA LEU A 183 7.34 -0.05 -13.80
C LEU A 183 8.60 0.14 -14.67
N LYS A 184 8.57 -0.31 -15.92
CA LYS A 184 9.74 -0.15 -16.84
C LYS A 184 9.97 1.31 -17.27
N LYS A 185 8.98 2.17 -17.07
CA LYS A 185 9.03 3.60 -17.32
C LYS A 185 8.02 4.31 -16.43
N ASN A 186 8.06 5.64 -16.42
CA ASN A 186 7.05 6.44 -15.75
C ASN A 186 5.76 6.43 -16.59
N TYR A 187 4.71 5.82 -16.03
CA TYR A 187 3.35 5.89 -16.56
C TYR A 187 2.58 7.01 -15.84
N SER A 188 1.54 7.55 -16.48
CA SER A 188 0.54 8.37 -15.78
C SER A 188 -0.54 7.47 -15.20
N ASP A 189 -1.35 8.02 -14.30
CA ASP A 189 -2.64 7.48 -13.90
C ASP A 189 -3.58 7.19 -15.08
N CYS A 190 -3.54 8.01 -16.15
CA CYS A 190 -4.32 7.87 -17.36
C CYS A 190 -3.47 7.46 -18.58
N LEU A 191 -3.88 6.39 -19.25
CA LEU A 191 -3.27 5.84 -20.46
C LEU A 191 -4.18 6.14 -21.66
N VAL A 192 -3.65 6.80 -22.68
CA VAL A 192 -4.39 7.06 -23.93
C VAL A 192 -4.11 5.95 -24.92
N THR A 193 -5.16 5.40 -25.54
CA THR A 193 -5.02 4.35 -26.56
C THR A 193 -4.29 4.87 -27.79
N LYS A 194 -3.55 3.97 -28.44
CA LYS A 194 -2.98 4.18 -29.76
C LYS A 194 -3.48 3.05 -30.64
N ASN A 195 -4.22 3.39 -31.70
CA ASN A 195 -4.90 2.41 -32.55
C ASN A 195 -5.81 1.45 -31.74
N GLY A 196 -6.54 2.00 -30.75
CA GLY A 196 -7.45 1.24 -29.88
C GLY A 196 -6.78 0.39 -28.80
N GLN A 197 -5.45 0.50 -28.60
CA GLN A 197 -4.72 -0.33 -27.64
C GLN A 197 -3.83 0.48 -26.69
N VAL A 198 -3.64 -0.02 -25.47
CA VAL A 198 -2.63 0.45 -24.51
C VAL A 198 -1.72 -0.69 -24.09
N SER A 199 -0.48 -0.36 -23.69
CA SER A 199 0.51 -1.33 -23.25
C SER A 199 1.28 -0.84 -22.02
N VAL A 200 1.27 -1.65 -20.96
CA VAL A 200 2.03 -1.46 -19.72
C VAL A 200 3.11 -2.53 -19.62
N LYS A 201 4.35 -2.13 -19.32
CA LYS A 201 5.48 -3.04 -19.15
C LYS A 201 5.97 -2.98 -17.70
N ILE A 202 5.96 -4.13 -17.05
CA ILE A 202 6.35 -4.31 -15.66
C ILE A 202 7.57 -5.23 -15.62
N LYS A 203 8.62 -4.83 -14.92
CA LYS A 203 9.74 -5.71 -14.57
C LYS A 203 9.29 -6.63 -13.45
N MET A 204 9.48 -7.92 -13.66
CA MET A 204 9.16 -8.99 -12.73
C MET A 204 10.44 -9.74 -12.39
N SER A 205 11.01 -9.46 -11.21
CA SER A 205 12.31 -10.01 -10.80
C SER A 205 12.22 -11.46 -10.33
N ARG A 206 11.05 -11.87 -9.83
CA ARG A 206 10.72 -13.24 -9.46
C ARG A 206 9.39 -13.60 -10.09
N PHE A 207 9.24 -14.86 -10.50
CA PHE A 207 7.99 -15.30 -11.11
C PHE A 207 6.85 -15.26 -10.08
N VAL A 208 5.80 -14.51 -10.39
CA VAL A 208 4.57 -14.37 -9.59
C VAL A 208 3.36 -14.54 -10.52
N GLY A 209 2.21 -14.90 -9.99
CA GLY A 209 0.97 -14.93 -10.78
C GLY A 209 0.56 -13.50 -11.11
N ILE A 210 0.28 -13.21 -12.39
CA ILE A 210 -0.23 -11.92 -12.84
C ILE A 210 -1.48 -12.14 -13.69
N SER A 211 -2.54 -11.41 -13.39
CA SER A 211 -3.69 -11.26 -14.28
C SER A 211 -4.09 -9.80 -14.40
N CYS A 212 -4.99 -9.52 -15.34
CA CYS A 212 -5.54 -8.19 -15.50
C CYS A 212 -7.01 -8.25 -15.90
N SER A 213 -7.73 -7.17 -15.62
CA SER A 213 -9.10 -6.95 -16.08
C SER A 213 -9.24 -5.55 -16.65
N LEU A 214 -10.19 -5.40 -17.56
CA LEU A 214 -10.63 -4.12 -18.08
C LEU A 214 -12.06 -3.87 -17.60
N GLU A 215 -12.24 -2.85 -16.78
CA GLU A 215 -13.54 -2.49 -16.20
C GLU A 215 -14.03 -1.19 -16.82
N ASN A 216 -15.27 -1.11 -17.27
CA ASN A 216 -15.85 0.14 -17.75
C ASN A 216 -16.12 1.10 -16.57
N CYS A 217 -15.65 2.34 -16.65
CA CYS A 217 -15.82 3.30 -15.56
C CYS A 217 -17.28 3.75 -15.35
N ALA A 218 -18.16 3.60 -16.36
CA ALA A 218 -19.54 4.09 -16.30
C ALA A 218 -20.49 3.13 -15.58
N ASP A 219 -20.35 1.82 -15.81
CA ASP A 219 -21.27 0.79 -15.30
C ASP A 219 -20.57 -0.32 -14.48
N HIS A 220 -19.25 -0.23 -14.33
CA HIS A 220 -18.42 -1.22 -13.61
C HIS A 220 -18.44 -2.62 -14.21
N SER A 221 -18.91 -2.78 -15.45
CA SER A 221 -18.86 -4.06 -16.16
C SER A 221 -17.43 -4.46 -16.48
N ILE A 222 -17.10 -5.74 -16.32
CA ILE A 222 -15.79 -6.30 -16.68
C ILE A 222 -15.86 -6.82 -18.13
N LEU A 223 -14.96 -6.33 -18.97
CA LEU A 223 -14.87 -6.71 -20.37
C LEU A 223 -13.91 -7.91 -20.51
N LEU A 224 -14.45 -9.03 -20.95
CA LEU A 224 -13.71 -10.28 -21.14
C LEU A 224 -13.02 -10.32 -22.51
N GLY A 225 -11.84 -10.95 -22.57
CA GLY A 225 -11.10 -11.16 -23.82
C GLY A 225 -10.43 -9.90 -24.40
N LEU A 226 -10.48 -8.77 -23.70
CA LEU A 226 -9.87 -7.50 -24.14
C LEU A 226 -8.56 -7.16 -23.44
N CYS A 227 -7.99 -8.11 -22.70
CA CYS A 227 -6.69 -7.98 -22.07
C CYS A 227 -5.80 -9.18 -22.35
N LEU A 228 -4.51 -8.92 -22.46
CA LEU A 228 -3.49 -9.94 -22.65
C LEU A 228 -2.32 -9.69 -21.70
N VAL A 229 -1.91 -10.75 -20.99
CA VAL A 229 -0.68 -10.78 -20.19
C VAL A 229 0.35 -11.62 -20.95
N GLU A 230 1.43 -10.98 -21.39
CA GLU A 230 2.52 -11.61 -22.14
C GLU A 230 3.82 -11.55 -21.33
N ILE A 231 4.41 -12.70 -21.02
CA ILE A 231 5.74 -12.76 -20.42
C ILE A 231 6.77 -12.67 -21.54
N LEU A 232 7.57 -11.60 -21.54
CA LEU A 232 8.58 -11.37 -22.56
C LEU A 232 9.85 -12.17 -22.26
N LEU A 233 10.29 -12.96 -23.24
CA LEU A 233 11.57 -13.67 -23.19
C LEU A 233 12.75 -12.71 -23.41
N ARG A 234 12.53 -11.59 -24.10
CA ARG A 234 13.53 -10.54 -24.37
C ARG A 234 12.91 -9.13 -24.30
N PRO A 235 13.38 -8.25 -23.39
CA PRO A 235 14.29 -8.53 -22.28
C PRO A 235 13.62 -9.44 -21.24
N SER A 236 14.38 -10.41 -20.71
CA SER A 236 13.88 -11.34 -19.70
C SER A 236 13.38 -10.63 -18.44
N GLY A 237 12.48 -11.27 -17.70
CA GLY A 237 11.89 -10.72 -16.47
C GLY A 237 11.04 -9.47 -16.74
N THR A 238 10.36 -9.41 -17.87
CA THR A 238 9.42 -8.33 -18.19
C THR A 238 8.07 -8.93 -18.57
N VAL A 239 7.01 -8.44 -17.97
CA VAL A 239 5.64 -8.76 -18.34
C VAL A 239 5.04 -7.55 -19.05
N ARG A 240 4.41 -7.80 -20.19
CA ARG A 240 3.63 -6.82 -20.93
C ARG A 240 2.16 -7.11 -20.68
N ILE A 241 1.43 -6.07 -20.32
CA ILE A 241 -0.01 -6.09 -20.16
C ILE A 241 -0.56 -5.22 -21.27
N GLU A 242 -1.36 -5.80 -22.14
CA GLU A 242 -2.03 -5.12 -23.23
C GLU A 242 -3.53 -5.10 -22.95
N ALA A 243 -4.17 -3.97 -23.25
CA ALA A 243 -5.61 -3.85 -23.20
C ALA A 243 -6.12 -3.12 -24.44
N ALA A 244 -7.24 -3.59 -24.97
CA ALA A 244 -7.85 -3.07 -26.18
C ALA A 244 -9.34 -2.79 -25.93
N PRO A 245 -9.69 -1.62 -25.37
CA PRO A 245 -11.09 -1.25 -25.19
C PRO A 245 -11.83 -1.29 -26.52
N SER A 246 -13.01 -1.91 -26.53
CA SER A 246 -13.78 -2.14 -27.76
C SER A 246 -14.58 -0.92 -28.23
N GLN A 247 -14.79 0.06 -27.35
CA GLN A 247 -15.58 1.27 -27.60
C GLN A 247 -14.89 2.52 -27.02
N PRO A 248 -15.20 3.71 -27.54
CA PRO A 248 -14.77 4.96 -26.92
C PRO A 248 -15.29 5.08 -25.49
N GLY A 249 -14.45 5.55 -24.57
CA GLY A 249 -14.83 5.65 -23.17
C GLY A 249 -13.66 5.64 -22.20
N LYS A 250 -14.00 5.57 -20.91
CA LYS A 250 -13.03 5.44 -19.82
C LYS A 250 -13.14 4.06 -19.20
N TYR A 251 -11.99 3.45 -18.98
CA TYR A 251 -11.89 2.11 -18.41
C TYR A 251 -10.84 2.09 -17.29
N TYR A 252 -10.94 1.13 -16.37
CA TYR A 252 -9.86 0.80 -15.45
C TYR A 252 -9.16 -0.45 -15.95
N LEU A 253 -7.87 -0.32 -16.28
CA LEU A 253 -6.98 -1.46 -16.46
C LEU A 253 -6.43 -1.83 -15.08
N ASN A 254 -7.00 -2.87 -14.49
CA ASN A 254 -6.59 -3.40 -13.20
C ASN A 254 -5.62 -4.56 -13.40
N VAL A 255 -4.54 -4.58 -12.62
CA VAL A 255 -3.53 -5.64 -12.63
C VAL A 255 -3.47 -6.25 -11.25
N TYR A 256 -3.61 -7.56 -11.20
CA TYR A 256 -3.64 -8.34 -9.96
C TYR A 256 -2.43 -9.25 -9.89
N VAL A 257 -1.94 -9.48 -8.67
CA VAL A 257 -0.77 -10.31 -8.40
C VAL A 257 -1.04 -11.32 -7.30
N SER A 258 -0.42 -12.48 -7.39
CA SER A 258 -0.32 -13.44 -6.29
C SER A 258 1.11 -13.93 -6.16
N PRO A 259 1.68 -14.01 -4.94
CA PRO A 259 2.98 -14.65 -4.71
C PRO A 259 2.99 -16.11 -5.16
N ASP A 260 1.87 -16.81 -5.00
CA ASP A 260 1.66 -18.15 -5.55
C ASP A 260 0.94 -18.07 -6.89
N TRP A 261 1.69 -18.32 -7.97
CA TRP A 261 1.16 -18.28 -9.34
C TRP A 261 0.06 -19.31 -9.60
N ARG A 262 -0.06 -20.35 -8.75
CA ARG A 262 -1.06 -21.41 -8.88
C ARG A 262 -2.43 -21.02 -8.33
N ARG A 263 -2.49 -19.99 -7.50
CA ARG A 263 -3.73 -19.57 -6.85
C ARG A 263 -4.30 -18.33 -7.53
N GLU A 264 -5.46 -18.49 -8.16
CA GLU A 264 -6.17 -17.39 -8.82
C GLU A 264 -7.12 -16.65 -7.88
N ASP A 265 -7.61 -17.34 -6.84
CA ASP A 265 -8.60 -16.89 -5.87
C ASP A 265 -8.08 -15.84 -4.88
N ILE A 266 -6.75 -15.66 -4.79
CA ILE A 266 -6.09 -14.74 -3.86
C ILE A 266 -5.33 -13.60 -4.55
N ARG A 267 -5.55 -13.39 -5.85
CA ARG A 267 -4.83 -12.33 -6.55
C ARG A 267 -5.32 -10.95 -6.06
N GLU A 268 -4.40 -10.18 -5.49
CA GLU A 268 -4.68 -8.85 -4.97
C GLU A 268 -4.41 -7.78 -6.02
N LEU A 269 -5.16 -6.68 -5.99
CA LEU A 269 -4.95 -5.55 -6.88
C LEU A 269 -3.58 -4.91 -6.61
N ALA A 270 -2.65 -5.07 -7.54
CA ALA A 270 -1.30 -4.52 -7.48
C ALA A 270 -1.24 -3.11 -8.04
N CYS A 271 -1.81 -2.91 -9.22
CA CYS A 271 -1.87 -1.58 -9.82
C CYS A 271 -3.12 -1.37 -10.67
N SER A 272 -3.47 -0.11 -10.86
CA SER A 272 -4.61 0.29 -11.69
C SER A 272 -4.29 1.57 -12.47
N PHE A 273 -4.79 1.62 -13.70
CA PHE A 273 -4.67 2.77 -14.59
C PHE A 273 -6.05 3.10 -15.16
N GLN A 274 -6.39 4.37 -15.30
CA GLN A 274 -7.47 4.78 -16.18
C GLN A 274 -6.98 4.64 -17.63
N VAL A 275 -7.81 4.11 -18.51
CA VAL A 275 -7.58 4.04 -19.95
C VAL A 275 -8.61 4.90 -20.63
N SER A 276 -8.17 5.83 -21.47
CA SER A 276 -9.03 6.64 -22.33
C SER A 276 -8.94 6.10 -23.75
N SER A 277 -10.06 5.60 -24.27
CA SER A 277 -10.20 5.14 -25.65
C SER A 277 -11.09 6.04 -26.49
#